data_AF-A0A7R9VKK7-F1
#
_entry.id   AF-A0A7R9VKK7-F1
#
_cell.length_a   1.000
_cell.length_b   1.000
_cell.length_c   1.000
_cell.angle_alpha   90.00
_cell.angle_beta   90.00
_cell.angle_gamma   90.00
#
_symmetry.space_group_name_H-M   'P 1'
#
loop_
_entity.id
_entity.type
_entity.pdbx_description
1 polymer ?
#
loop_
_entity_poly.entity_id
_entity_poly.type
_entity_poly.pdbx_seq_one_letter_code
_entity_poly.pdbx_strand_id
1 'polypeptide(L)'
;ERKMESLLKSCGKEDLLSAFDELGLNSVEDVALIEPSDLESDLGIDAETAKSIVEKAKEQHTFETRRAAVQSTWKAVEDSLSVDATKLFYKHLFETYPEVKPMFDNADMDAQAEKLYKTVGLAVKYLDDVEGLIPVLEEMGEKHAREYSCKREHYTAVGDALIWTLKTGLGDAWTPDVADAWTWVYGVIAKTMGDAGEKVNA
;
A
#
# COMPACT_ATOMS: atom_id res chain seq x y z
N GLU A 1 -29.26 20.59 13.75
CA GLU A 1 -29.28 20.04 12.37
C GLU A 1 -28.28 20.73 11.42
N ARG A 2 -28.45 21.99 10.97
CA ARG A 2 -27.54 22.60 9.96
C ARG A 2 -26.08 22.84 10.39
N LYS A 3 -25.77 22.79 11.69
CA LYS A 3 -24.39 22.91 12.21
C LYS A 3 -23.62 21.59 12.13
N MET A 4 -24.33 20.45 12.11
CA MET A 4 -23.77 19.10 12.21
C MET A 4 -23.35 18.52 10.85
N GLU A 5 -24.17 18.71 9.80
CA GLU A 5 -23.79 18.36 8.42
C GLU A 5 -22.59 19.17 7.91
N SER A 6 -22.41 20.38 8.44
CA SER A 6 -21.25 21.23 8.14
C SER A 6 -19.97 20.74 8.81
N LEU A 7 -20.05 20.17 10.01
CA LEU A 7 -18.92 19.57 10.74
C LEU A 7 -18.49 18.23 10.12
N LEU A 8 -19.46 17.42 9.69
CA LEU A 8 -19.19 16.11 9.08
C LEU A 8 -18.72 16.21 7.62
N LYS A 9 -19.13 17.25 6.88
CA LYS A 9 -18.54 17.58 5.56
C LYS A 9 -17.19 18.30 5.66
N SER A 10 -16.87 18.90 6.81
CA SER A 10 -15.57 19.56 7.06
C SER A 10 -14.55 18.66 7.74
N CYS A 11 -14.94 17.46 8.20
CA CYS A 11 -14.05 16.50 8.85
C CYS A 11 -12.98 15.97 7.88
N GLY A 12 -11.94 16.78 7.68
CA GLY A 12 -10.58 16.27 7.59
C GLY A 12 -10.23 15.57 8.91
N LYS A 13 -9.18 14.74 8.87
CA LYS A 13 -8.67 13.94 10.00
C LYS A 13 -8.64 14.67 11.36
N GLU A 14 -8.47 15.99 11.38
CA GLU A 14 -8.32 16.82 12.57
C GLU A 14 -9.60 16.99 13.41
N ASP A 15 -10.78 17.10 12.80
CA ASP A 15 -12.04 17.33 13.57
C ASP A 15 -12.52 16.05 14.28
N LEU A 16 -12.30 14.86 13.70
CA LEU A 16 -12.62 13.58 14.35
C LEU A 16 -11.73 13.33 15.58
N LEU A 17 -10.43 13.65 15.48
CA LEU A 17 -9.48 13.50 16.59
C LEU A 17 -9.85 14.37 17.79
N SER A 18 -10.34 15.60 17.56
CA SER A 18 -10.79 16.47 18.65
C SER A 18 -12.03 15.95 19.41
N ALA A 19 -12.96 15.28 18.73
CA ALA A 19 -14.10 14.63 19.38
C ALA A 19 -13.67 13.39 20.20
N PHE A 20 -12.60 12.71 19.79
CA PHE A 20 -12.04 11.56 20.51
C PHE A 20 -11.25 11.96 21.77
N ASP A 21 -10.55 13.10 21.76
CA ASP A 21 -9.88 13.66 22.93
C ASP A 21 -10.86 13.95 24.09
N GLU A 22 -12.09 14.41 23.80
CA GLU A 22 -13.13 14.65 24.82
C GLU A 22 -13.65 13.35 25.47
N LEU A 23 -13.53 12.21 24.77
CA LEU A 23 -13.87 10.88 25.28
C LEU A 23 -12.70 10.16 25.97
N GLY A 24 -11.52 10.79 26.07
CA GLY A 24 -10.31 10.15 26.58
C GLY A 24 -9.75 9.06 25.66
N LEU A 25 -10.15 9.04 24.38
CA LEU A 25 -9.64 8.16 23.34
C LEU A 25 -8.45 8.85 22.71
N ASN A 26 -7.25 8.35 23.00
CA ASN A 26 -6.00 9.04 22.63
C ASN A 26 -5.47 8.58 21.27
N SER A 27 -6.11 7.59 20.63
CA SER A 27 -5.67 7.01 19.36
C SER A 27 -6.80 6.38 18.53
N VAL A 28 -6.54 6.24 17.23
CA VAL A 28 -7.40 5.52 16.28
C VAL A 28 -7.51 4.03 16.64
N GLU A 29 -6.50 3.46 17.30
CA GLU A 29 -6.52 2.09 17.80
C GLU A 29 -7.56 1.93 18.91
N ASP A 30 -7.65 2.87 19.84
CA ASP A 30 -8.64 2.85 20.92
C ASP A 30 -10.07 2.85 20.32
N VAL A 31 -10.33 3.69 19.32
CA VAL A 31 -11.63 3.77 18.63
C VAL A 31 -11.93 2.50 17.84
N ALA A 32 -10.91 1.86 17.24
CA ALA A 32 -11.08 0.64 16.46
C ALA A 32 -11.50 -0.57 17.33
N LEU A 33 -11.28 -0.51 18.65
CA LEU A 33 -11.64 -1.57 19.61
C LEU A 33 -13.01 -1.37 20.28
N ILE A 34 -13.66 -0.23 20.07
CA ILE A 34 -14.95 0.09 20.67
C ILE A 34 -16.10 -0.59 19.92
N GLU A 35 -17.09 -1.09 20.66
CA GLU A 35 -18.36 -1.52 20.08
C GLU A 35 -19.20 -0.30 19.67
N PRO A 36 -19.76 -0.22 18.45
CA PRO A 36 -20.53 0.94 18.00
C PRO A 36 -21.65 1.39 18.95
N SER A 37 -22.27 0.47 19.69
CA SER A 37 -23.31 0.79 20.67
C SER A 37 -22.81 1.60 21.87
N ASP A 38 -21.55 1.41 22.27
CA ASP A 38 -20.95 2.16 23.37
C ASP A 38 -20.73 3.61 22.92
N LEU A 39 -20.24 3.79 21.69
CA LEU A 39 -20.07 5.10 21.07
C LEU A 39 -21.42 5.83 20.86
N GLU A 40 -22.48 5.08 20.50
CA GLU A 40 -23.85 5.59 20.40
C GLU A 40 -24.33 6.19 21.73
N SER A 41 -24.18 5.42 22.81
CA SER A 41 -24.59 5.82 24.17
C SER A 41 -23.78 7.01 24.69
N ASP A 42 -22.46 6.98 24.52
CA ASP A 42 -21.55 7.97 25.10
C ASP A 42 -21.62 9.33 24.39
N LEU A 43 -21.79 9.33 23.06
CA LEU A 43 -21.87 10.54 22.25
C LEU A 43 -23.29 10.99 21.90
N GLY A 44 -24.30 10.16 22.17
CA GLY A 44 -25.69 10.45 21.79
C GLY A 44 -25.89 10.60 20.28
N ILE A 45 -25.08 9.88 19.49
CA ILE A 45 -25.16 9.83 18.02
C ILE A 45 -26.08 8.68 17.59
N ASP A 46 -26.45 8.62 16.31
CA ASP A 46 -27.20 7.48 15.79
C ASP A 46 -26.28 6.28 15.48
N ALA A 47 -26.89 5.09 15.45
CA ALA A 47 -26.18 3.82 15.26
C ALA A 47 -25.42 3.72 13.91
N GLU A 48 -25.91 4.35 12.84
CA GLU A 48 -25.25 4.33 11.53
C GLU A 48 -23.96 5.16 11.58
N THR A 49 -24.03 6.36 12.17
CA THR A 49 -22.87 7.21 12.41
C THR A 49 -21.84 6.53 13.30
N ALA A 50 -22.27 5.94 14.42
CA ALA A 50 -21.37 5.23 15.34
C ALA A 50 -20.64 4.06 14.65
N LYS A 51 -21.38 3.26 13.88
CA LYS A 51 -20.81 2.17 13.09
C LYS A 51 -19.80 2.68 12.06
N SER A 52 -20.14 3.74 11.32
CA SER A 52 -19.24 4.31 10.31
C SER A 52 -17.92 4.79 10.92
N ILE A 53 -17.98 5.40 12.11
CA ILE A 53 -16.79 5.87 12.83
C ILE A 53 -15.87 4.69 13.19
N VAL A 54 -16.43 3.65 13.83
CA VAL A 54 -15.66 2.46 14.23
C VAL A 54 -15.07 1.74 13.02
N GLU A 55 -15.83 1.60 11.92
CA GLU A 55 -15.33 0.99 10.68
C GLU A 55 -14.16 1.78 10.08
N LYS A 56 -14.28 3.11 9.97
CA LYS A 56 -13.18 3.97 9.50
C LYS A 56 -11.96 3.91 10.41
N ALA A 57 -12.16 3.84 11.73
CA ALA A 57 -11.07 3.69 12.68
C ALA A 57 -10.34 2.34 12.50
N LYS A 58 -11.09 1.25 12.30
CA LYS A 58 -10.52 -0.08 12.00
C LYS A 58 -9.74 -0.08 10.69
N GLU A 59 -10.28 0.53 9.64
CA GLU A 59 -9.60 0.66 8.34
C GLU A 59 -8.31 1.47 8.45
N GLN A 60 -8.38 2.62 9.14
CA GLN A 60 -7.21 3.47 9.35
C GLN A 60 -6.17 2.76 10.21
N HIS A 61 -6.55 2.14 11.34
CA HIS A 61 -5.62 1.36 12.16
C HIS A 61 -4.96 0.22 11.37
N THR A 62 -5.74 -0.51 10.57
CA THR A 62 -5.21 -1.57 9.69
C THR A 62 -4.19 -1.00 8.70
N PHE A 63 -4.49 0.14 8.08
CA PHE A 63 -3.56 0.81 7.16
C PHE A 63 -2.27 1.24 7.86
N GLU A 64 -2.36 1.87 9.04
CA GLU A 64 -1.20 2.31 9.82
C GLU A 64 -0.29 1.14 10.21
N THR A 65 -0.88 0.02 10.65
CA THR A 65 -0.16 -1.22 10.97
C THR A 65 0.55 -1.79 9.74
N ARG A 66 -0.11 -1.83 8.58
CA ARG A 66 0.51 -2.27 7.32
C ARG A 66 1.63 -1.35 6.88
N ARG A 67 1.43 -0.02 6.95
CA ARG A 67 2.46 0.97 6.63
C ARG A 67 3.70 0.77 7.48
N ALA A 68 3.52 0.66 8.81
CA ALA A 68 4.62 0.45 9.74
C ALA A 68 5.37 -0.87 9.46
N ALA A 69 4.66 -1.95 9.17
CA ALA A 69 5.27 -3.24 8.81
C ALA A 69 6.09 -3.15 7.52
N VAL A 70 5.57 -2.51 6.47
CA VAL A 70 6.28 -2.33 5.20
C VAL A 70 7.50 -1.42 5.36
N GLN A 71 7.37 -0.28 6.03
CA GLN A 71 8.48 0.65 6.24
C GLN A 71 9.60 0.05 7.10
N SER A 72 9.25 -0.63 8.20
CA SER A 72 10.24 -1.26 9.08
C SER A 72 10.97 -2.41 8.41
N THR A 73 10.27 -3.26 7.64
CA THR A 73 10.91 -4.37 6.94
C THR A 73 11.66 -3.91 5.69
N TRP A 74 11.20 -2.87 4.99
CA TRP A 74 11.99 -2.23 3.94
C TRP A 74 13.33 -1.70 4.48
N LYS A 75 13.32 -1.08 5.66
CA LYS A 75 14.57 -0.63 6.30
C LYS A 75 15.57 -1.78 6.50
N ALA A 76 15.08 -2.97 6.88
CA ALA A 76 15.92 -4.16 6.95
C ALA A 76 16.46 -4.59 5.58
N VAL A 77 15.66 -4.46 4.51
CA VAL A 77 16.13 -4.68 3.12
C VAL A 77 17.25 -3.71 2.75
N GLU A 78 17.11 -2.42 3.08
CA GLU A 78 18.14 -1.41 2.81
C GLU A 78 19.45 -1.72 3.54
N ASP A 79 19.37 -2.23 4.77
CA ASP A 79 20.53 -2.50 5.62
C ASP A 79 21.25 -3.82 5.26
N SER A 80 20.56 -4.79 4.66
CA SER A 80 21.07 -6.17 4.54
C SER A 80 21.02 -6.81 3.15
N LEU A 81 20.13 -6.35 2.27
CA LEU A 81 19.79 -7.04 1.02
C LEU A 81 20.25 -6.28 -0.24
N SER A 82 20.30 -4.95 -0.18
CA SER A 82 20.87 -4.08 -1.24
C SER A 82 20.29 -4.34 -2.66
N VAL A 83 20.97 -3.83 -3.70
CA VAL A 83 20.63 -4.10 -5.11
C VAL A 83 20.79 -5.58 -5.48
N ASP A 84 21.54 -6.37 -4.71
CA ASP A 84 21.67 -7.81 -5.02
C ASP A 84 20.37 -8.58 -4.80
N ALA A 85 19.48 -8.13 -3.92
CA ALA A 85 18.13 -8.69 -3.82
C ALA A 85 17.27 -8.45 -5.06
N THR A 86 17.47 -7.36 -5.79
CA THR A 86 16.74 -7.14 -7.05
C THR A 86 17.27 -8.02 -8.19
N LYS A 87 18.51 -8.49 -8.12
CA LYS A 87 19.00 -9.56 -9.03
C LYS A 87 18.34 -10.90 -8.73
N LEU A 88 18.17 -11.23 -7.45
CA LEU A 88 17.42 -12.42 -7.02
C LEU A 88 15.96 -12.37 -7.50
N PHE A 89 15.34 -11.19 -7.41
CA PHE A 89 14.01 -10.93 -7.99
C PHE A 89 13.96 -11.24 -9.49
N TYR A 90 14.83 -10.66 -10.32
CA TYR A 90 14.78 -10.89 -11.77
C TYR A 90 15.08 -12.32 -12.15
N LYS A 91 16.01 -12.97 -11.43
CA LYS A 91 16.27 -14.39 -11.61
C LYS A 91 14.99 -15.21 -11.38
N HIS A 92 14.32 -15.00 -10.25
CA HIS A 92 13.09 -15.73 -9.92
C HIS A 92 11.96 -15.40 -10.89
N LEU A 93 11.79 -14.13 -11.25
CA LEU A 93 10.80 -13.69 -12.23
C LEU A 93 10.95 -14.44 -13.56
N PHE A 94 12.15 -14.52 -14.11
CA PHE A 94 12.38 -15.16 -15.40
C PHE A 94 12.38 -16.70 -15.35
N GLU A 95 12.64 -17.29 -14.17
CA GLU A 95 12.51 -18.73 -13.96
C GLU A 95 11.04 -19.15 -13.84
N THR A 96 10.22 -18.38 -13.13
CA THR A 96 8.80 -18.69 -12.88
C THR A 96 7.89 -18.23 -14.02
N TYR A 97 8.20 -17.08 -14.63
CA TYR A 97 7.42 -16.42 -15.68
C TYR A 97 8.31 -16.15 -16.92
N PRO A 98 8.78 -17.19 -17.62
CA PRO A 98 9.70 -17.03 -18.75
C PRO A 98 9.11 -16.17 -19.89
N GLU A 99 7.79 -16.06 -19.99
CA GLU A 99 7.08 -15.24 -20.96
C GLU A 99 7.26 -13.73 -20.75
N VAL A 100 7.63 -13.27 -19.55
CA VAL A 100 7.90 -11.84 -19.32
C VAL A 100 9.33 -11.46 -19.68
N LYS A 101 10.25 -12.43 -19.78
CA LYS A 101 11.67 -12.19 -20.06
C LYS A 101 11.91 -11.36 -21.35
N PRO A 102 11.23 -11.62 -22.48
CA PRO A 102 11.45 -10.84 -23.72
C PRO A 102 11.17 -9.34 -23.56
N MET A 103 10.36 -8.93 -22.58
CA MET A 103 10.12 -7.51 -22.30
C MET A 103 11.38 -6.78 -21.79
N PHE A 104 12.40 -7.52 -21.37
CA PHE A 104 13.65 -7.01 -20.81
C PHE A 104 14.86 -7.25 -21.73
N ASP A 105 14.69 -7.78 -22.94
CA ASP A 105 15.81 -8.18 -23.82
C ASP A 105 16.76 -7.02 -24.20
N ASN A 106 16.26 -5.79 -24.19
CA ASN A 106 17.04 -4.58 -24.47
C ASN A 106 17.42 -3.78 -23.21
N ALA A 107 17.15 -4.32 -22.02
CA ALA A 107 17.43 -3.64 -20.77
C ALA A 107 18.86 -3.95 -20.29
N ASP A 108 19.54 -2.94 -19.77
CA ASP A 108 20.67 -3.16 -18.87
C ASP A 108 20.12 -3.66 -17.54
N MET A 109 20.35 -4.95 -17.24
CA MET A 109 19.75 -5.59 -16.08
C MET A 109 20.29 -5.08 -14.74
N ASP A 110 21.52 -4.57 -14.69
CA ASP A 110 22.05 -3.95 -13.47
C ASP A 110 21.39 -2.59 -13.22
N ALA A 111 21.27 -1.78 -14.28
CA ALA A 111 20.53 -0.50 -14.19
C ALA A 111 19.04 -0.72 -13.88
N GLN A 112 18.44 -1.77 -14.44
CA GLN A 112 17.04 -2.14 -14.20
C GLN A 112 16.81 -2.66 -12.78
N ALA A 113 17.77 -3.41 -12.21
CA ALA A 113 17.80 -3.83 -10.81
C ALA A 113 17.87 -2.63 -9.86
N GLU A 114 18.72 -1.65 -10.17
CA GLU A 114 18.82 -0.40 -9.41
C GLU A 114 17.54 0.44 -9.51
N LYS A 115 16.96 0.54 -10.71
CA LYS A 115 15.71 1.28 -10.94
C LYS A 115 14.56 0.68 -10.13
N LEU A 116 14.40 -0.65 -10.16
CA LEU A 116 13.38 -1.34 -9.36
C LEU A 116 13.57 -1.06 -7.86
N TYR A 117 14.79 -1.19 -7.35
CA TYR A 117 15.10 -0.93 -5.94
C TYR A 117 14.69 0.49 -5.53
N LYS A 118 15.10 1.51 -6.31
CA LYS A 118 14.76 2.91 -6.05
C LYS A 118 13.27 3.17 -6.12
N THR A 119 12.57 2.58 -7.10
CA THR A 119 11.14 2.76 -7.28
C THR A 119 10.35 2.14 -6.11
N VAL A 120 10.72 0.94 -5.65
CA VAL A 120 10.07 0.33 -4.48
C VAL A 120 10.34 1.15 -3.22
N GLY A 121 11.59 1.56 -2.98
CA GLY A 121 11.91 2.41 -1.83
C GLY A 121 11.19 3.75 -1.84
N LEU A 122 11.00 4.34 -3.03
CA LEU A 122 10.20 5.54 -3.19
C LEU A 122 8.72 5.26 -2.84
N ALA A 123 8.13 4.19 -3.36
CA ALA A 123 6.75 3.81 -3.06
C ALA A 123 6.53 3.55 -1.56
N VAL A 124 7.48 2.89 -0.89
CA VAL A 124 7.46 2.68 0.57
C VAL A 124 7.45 4.01 1.34
N LYS A 125 8.30 4.97 0.93
CA LYS A 125 8.34 6.31 1.53
C LYS A 125 7.04 7.08 1.31
N TYR A 126 6.41 6.92 0.14
CA TYR A 126 5.15 7.56 -0.19
C TYR A 126 3.94 6.98 0.54
N LEU A 127 4.07 5.90 1.33
CA LEU A 127 2.97 5.45 2.19
C LEU A 127 2.59 6.49 3.25
N ASP A 128 3.44 7.48 3.52
CA ASP A 128 3.13 8.63 4.37
C ASP A 128 2.29 9.71 3.62
N ASP A 129 2.24 9.66 2.28
CA ASP A 129 1.49 10.57 1.39
C ASP A 129 0.88 9.78 0.21
N VAL A 130 -0.13 8.98 0.52
CA VAL A 130 -0.81 8.12 -0.48
C VAL A 130 -1.52 8.94 -1.55
N GLU A 131 -2.05 10.11 -1.20
CA GLU A 131 -2.72 11.01 -2.15
C GLU A 131 -1.73 11.51 -3.21
N GLY A 132 -0.51 11.87 -2.80
CA GLY A 132 0.57 12.22 -3.72
C GLY A 132 1.11 11.04 -4.53
N LEU A 133 1.00 9.80 -4.02
CA LEU A 133 1.48 8.60 -4.70
C LEU A 133 0.60 8.19 -5.90
N ILE A 134 -0.72 8.34 -5.79
CA ILE A 134 -1.65 7.84 -6.81
C ILE A 134 -1.34 8.39 -8.22
N PRO A 135 -1.20 9.71 -8.44
CA PRO A 135 -0.91 10.25 -9.77
C PRO A 135 0.42 9.73 -10.35
N VAL A 136 1.42 9.52 -9.50
CA VAL A 136 2.73 8.97 -9.90
C VAL A 136 2.57 7.53 -10.39
N LEU A 137 1.80 6.71 -9.67
CA LEU A 137 1.51 5.34 -10.08
C LEU A 137 0.69 5.28 -11.36
N GLU A 138 -0.29 6.17 -11.53
CA GLU A 138 -1.07 6.26 -12.77
C GLU A 138 -0.16 6.59 -13.96
N GLU A 139 0.66 7.64 -13.88
CA GLU A 139 1.61 8.01 -14.94
C GLU A 139 2.58 6.85 -15.26
N MET A 140 3.09 6.18 -14.22
CA MET A 140 3.93 5.00 -14.41
C MET A 140 3.17 3.88 -15.13
N GLY A 141 1.91 3.60 -14.75
CA GLY A 141 1.08 2.58 -15.39
C GLY A 141 0.83 2.86 -16.87
N GLU A 142 0.50 4.10 -17.21
CA GLU A 142 0.34 4.55 -18.59
C GLU A 142 1.64 4.35 -19.40
N LYS A 143 2.77 4.74 -18.82
CA LYS A 143 4.09 4.55 -19.45
C LYS A 143 4.39 3.07 -19.68
N HIS A 144 4.12 2.21 -18.70
CA HIS A 144 4.33 0.77 -18.83
C HIS A 144 3.49 0.16 -19.95
N ALA A 145 2.24 0.62 -20.10
CA ALA A 145 1.40 0.21 -21.21
C ALA A 145 1.95 0.70 -22.57
N ARG A 146 2.25 2.00 -22.71
CA ARG A 146 2.66 2.61 -23.99
C ARG A 146 4.03 2.14 -24.48
N GLU A 147 5.02 2.08 -23.58
CA GLU A 147 6.41 1.83 -23.97
C GLU A 147 6.75 0.34 -23.99
N TYR A 148 6.15 -0.45 -23.07
CA TYR A 148 6.54 -1.85 -22.86
C TYR A 148 5.41 -2.82 -23.19
N SER A 149 4.27 -2.34 -23.70
CA SER A 149 3.08 -3.16 -23.93
C SER A 149 2.68 -3.97 -22.69
N CYS A 150 2.90 -3.39 -21.50
CA CYS A 150 2.60 -4.05 -20.25
C CYS A 150 1.09 -4.21 -20.08
N LYS A 151 0.65 -5.41 -19.69
CA LYS A 151 -0.75 -5.76 -19.46
C LYS A 151 -0.96 -6.11 -17.99
N ARG A 152 -2.23 -6.17 -17.56
CA ARG A 152 -2.59 -6.48 -16.18
C ARG A 152 -1.97 -7.78 -15.68
N GLU A 153 -1.91 -8.80 -16.54
CA GLU A 153 -1.37 -10.12 -16.21
C GLU A 153 0.14 -10.07 -15.85
N HIS A 154 0.89 -9.13 -16.41
CA HIS A 154 2.32 -8.99 -16.11
C HIS A 154 2.55 -8.49 -14.67
N TYR A 155 1.62 -7.71 -14.10
CA TYR A 155 1.72 -7.29 -12.70
C TYR A 155 1.51 -8.48 -11.74
N THR A 156 0.78 -9.52 -12.12
CA THR A 156 0.70 -10.73 -11.28
C THR A 156 2.09 -11.39 -11.17
N ALA A 157 2.78 -11.59 -12.30
CA ALA A 157 4.12 -12.17 -12.33
C ALA A 157 5.14 -11.37 -11.50
N VAL A 158 5.13 -10.03 -11.63
CA VAL A 158 5.99 -9.13 -10.86
C VAL A 158 5.67 -9.22 -9.36
N GLY A 159 4.40 -9.31 -8.99
CA GLY A 159 3.96 -9.40 -7.60
C GLY A 159 4.47 -10.65 -6.92
N ASP A 160 4.26 -11.79 -7.57
CA ASP A 160 4.70 -13.08 -7.04
C ASP A 160 6.23 -13.11 -6.85
N ALA A 161 6.98 -12.60 -7.83
CA ALA A 161 8.43 -12.52 -7.71
C ALA A 161 8.90 -11.55 -6.62
N LEU A 162 8.22 -10.42 -6.43
CA LEU A 162 8.52 -9.45 -5.38
C LEU A 162 8.29 -10.06 -4.00
N ILE A 163 7.10 -10.62 -3.78
CA ILE A 163 6.72 -11.24 -2.50
C ILE A 163 7.64 -12.43 -2.18
N TRP A 164 7.97 -13.27 -3.18
CA TRP A 164 8.94 -14.35 -2.99
C TRP A 164 10.32 -13.84 -2.60
N THR A 165 10.79 -12.75 -3.23
CA THR A 165 12.10 -12.16 -2.94
C THR A 165 12.14 -11.58 -1.53
N LEU A 166 11.10 -10.84 -1.13
CA LEU A 166 10.99 -10.28 0.21
C LEU A 166 10.94 -11.38 1.27
N LYS A 167 10.12 -12.42 1.06
CA LYS A 167 10.08 -13.59 1.94
C LYS A 167 11.44 -14.26 2.09
N THR A 168 12.14 -14.44 0.99
CA THR A 168 13.46 -15.09 0.98
C THR A 168 14.50 -14.23 1.69
N GLY A 169 14.49 -12.92 1.44
CA GLY A 169 15.47 -12.00 2.00
C GLY A 169 15.24 -11.67 3.48
N LEU A 170 13.98 -11.52 3.89
CA LEU A 170 13.62 -11.13 5.26
C LEU A 170 13.71 -12.31 6.24
N GLY A 171 13.62 -13.56 5.76
CA GLY A 171 13.77 -14.75 6.61
C GLY A 171 12.81 -14.73 7.79
N ASP A 172 13.34 -14.78 9.01
CA ASP A 172 12.55 -14.78 10.25
C ASP A 172 11.73 -13.49 10.46
N ALA A 173 12.10 -12.39 9.81
CA ALA A 173 11.32 -11.15 9.83
C ALA A 173 10.08 -11.19 8.92
N TRP A 174 9.93 -12.23 8.07
CA TRP A 174 8.74 -12.43 7.25
C TRP A 174 7.61 -13.09 8.06
N THR A 175 6.93 -12.30 8.88
CA THR A 175 5.76 -12.73 9.66
C THR A 175 4.48 -12.71 8.81
N PRO A 176 3.36 -13.33 9.27
CA PRO A 176 2.07 -13.23 8.59
C PRO A 176 1.61 -11.78 8.38
N ASP A 177 1.83 -10.90 9.36
CA ASP A 177 1.43 -9.48 9.26
C ASP A 177 2.27 -8.73 8.23
N VAL A 178 3.58 -9.03 8.15
CA VAL A 178 4.47 -8.48 7.12
C VAL A 178 4.04 -8.97 5.73
N ALA A 179 3.68 -10.26 5.61
CA ALA A 179 3.20 -10.82 4.36
C ALA A 179 1.88 -10.17 3.89
N ASP A 180 0.92 -9.98 4.80
CA ASP A 180 -0.34 -9.29 4.51
C ASP A 180 -0.07 -7.84 4.08
N ALA A 181 0.79 -7.13 4.82
CA ALA A 181 1.10 -5.74 4.55
C ALA A 181 1.75 -5.53 3.17
N TRP A 182 2.77 -6.31 2.84
CA TRP A 182 3.43 -6.23 1.52
C TRP A 182 2.50 -6.65 0.39
N THR A 183 1.71 -7.71 0.58
CA THR A 183 0.73 -8.17 -0.42
C THR A 183 -0.32 -7.10 -0.68
N TRP A 184 -0.82 -6.46 0.37
CA TRP A 184 -1.81 -5.39 0.25
C TRP A 184 -1.24 -4.16 -0.46
N VAL A 185 -0.06 -3.67 -0.04
CA VAL A 185 0.58 -2.50 -0.68
C VAL A 185 0.87 -2.78 -2.16
N TYR A 186 1.42 -3.95 -2.46
CA TYR A 186 1.66 -4.35 -3.85
C TYR A 186 0.35 -4.42 -4.66
N GLY A 187 -0.71 -4.99 -4.08
CA GLY A 187 -2.01 -5.09 -4.73
C GLY A 187 -2.59 -3.72 -5.09
N VAL A 188 -2.46 -2.73 -4.22
CA VAL A 188 -2.85 -1.34 -4.50
C VAL A 188 -2.03 -0.77 -5.67
N ILE A 189 -0.70 -0.94 -5.66
CA ILE A 189 0.18 -0.47 -6.73
C ILE A 189 -0.19 -1.10 -8.08
N ALA A 190 -0.26 -2.44 -8.11
CA ALA A 190 -0.59 -3.20 -9.32
C ALA A 190 -1.96 -2.84 -9.88
N LYS A 191 -2.95 -2.64 -9.00
CA LYS A 191 -4.29 -2.20 -9.42
C LYS A 191 -4.25 -0.80 -10.03
N THR A 192 -3.67 0.18 -9.34
CA THR A 192 -3.61 1.58 -9.81
C THR A 192 -2.88 1.69 -11.15
N MET A 193 -1.69 1.06 -11.27
CA MET A 193 -0.92 1.06 -12.51
C MET A 193 -1.64 0.30 -13.64
N GLY A 194 -2.24 -0.86 -13.33
CA GLY A 194 -2.99 -1.65 -14.30
C GLY A 194 -4.22 -0.93 -14.83
N ASP A 195 -5.00 -0.29 -13.96
CA ASP A 195 -6.18 0.50 -14.33
C ASP A 195 -5.78 1.68 -15.23
N ALA A 196 -4.68 2.37 -14.92
CA ALA A 196 -4.18 3.46 -15.74
C ALA A 196 -3.67 2.99 -17.12
N GLY A 197 -2.92 1.89 -17.15
CA GLY A 197 -2.44 1.28 -18.39
C GLY A 197 -3.55 0.83 -19.33
N GLU A 198 -4.62 0.24 -18.79
CA GLU A 198 -5.79 -0.17 -19.59
C GLU A 198 -6.53 1.01 -20.21
N LYS A 199 -6.72 2.11 -19.49
CA LYS A 199 -7.37 3.33 -20.02
C LYS A 199 -6.68 3.87 -21.27
N VAL A 200 -5.36 3.68 -21.36
CA VAL A 200 -4.54 4.16 -22.47
C VAL A 200 -4.56 3.23 -23.68
N ASN A 201 -4.84 1.94 -23.45
CA ASN A 201 -4.94 0.93 -24.50
C ASN A 201 -6.36 0.80 -25.07
N ALA A 202 -7.37 1.42 -24.43
CA ALA A 202 -8.77 1.45 -24.85
C ALA A 202 -9.04 2.51 -25.93
#